data_AF-A0A8H4ABT0-F1
#
_entry.id   AF-A0A8H4ABT0-F1
#
_cell.length_a   1.000
_cell.length_b   1.000
_cell.length_c   1.000
_cell.angle_alpha   90.00
_cell.angle_beta   90.00
_cell.angle_gamma   90.00
#
_symmetry.space_group_name_H-M   'P 1'
#
loop_
_entity.id
_entity.type
_entity.pdbx_description
1 polymer ?
#
loop_
_entity_poly.entity_id
_entity_poly.type
_entity_poly.pdbx_seq_one_letter_code
_entity_poly.pdbx_strand_id
1 'polypeptide(L)'
;MSSFLPLEEEFELLEELIVILSPFDEATQFLSGSKYPTLGFMTPMLEELARRLKYFTGHNEEAIFVRDTILDNLIERWGDPSEIGMCCSFLDPRFKQLNFCTRDLYHSTIQIMRRQFDKLNSTQTTNDDTTPANNNNTISNQSKKSKMSAFFSHLRTENTNTMPDEFDRYCELPEISLDEEPCPLV
;
A
#
# COMPACT_ATOMS: atom_id res chain seq x y z
N MET A 1 55.94 7.73 16.23
CA MET A 1 55.12 7.67 15.01
C MET A 1 53.72 7.33 15.46
N SER A 2 52.84 8.33 15.53
CA SER A 2 51.42 8.11 15.73
C SER A 2 50.92 7.29 14.53
N SER A 3 50.32 6.13 14.78
CA SER A 3 49.79 5.28 13.72
C SER A 3 48.66 6.00 13.00
N PHE A 4 48.67 6.01 11.68
CA PHE A 4 47.55 6.45 10.82
C PHE A 4 46.34 5.50 10.85
N LEU A 5 46.39 4.47 11.71
CA LEU A 5 45.32 3.49 11.84
C LEU A 5 44.34 3.95 12.92
N PRO A 6 43.03 3.75 12.70
CA PRO A 6 42.04 4.03 13.73
C PRO A 6 42.32 3.26 15.02
N LEU A 7 41.87 3.83 16.13
CA LEU A 7 41.83 3.16 17.42
C LEU A 7 40.76 2.07 17.41
N GLU A 8 40.86 1.12 18.34
CA GLU A 8 39.87 0.03 18.47
C GLU A 8 38.44 0.59 18.65
N GLU A 9 38.29 1.63 19.46
CA GLU A 9 37.03 2.34 19.69
C GLU A 9 36.48 2.97 18.40
N GLU A 10 37.35 3.47 17.53
CA GLU A 10 36.95 4.04 16.23
C GLU A 10 36.53 2.93 15.24
N PHE A 11 37.14 1.74 15.31
CA PHE A 11 36.70 0.59 14.54
C PHE A 11 35.34 0.08 15.01
N GLU A 12 35.13 -0.04 16.33
CA GLU A 12 33.85 -0.42 16.92
C GLU A 12 32.74 0.56 16.50
N LEU A 13 33.01 1.86 16.56
CA LEU A 13 32.11 2.89 16.03
C LEU A 13 31.77 2.65 14.56
N LEU A 14 32.77 2.42 13.69
CA LEU A 14 32.54 2.20 12.27
C LEU A 14 31.71 0.95 12.00
N GLU A 15 31.97 -0.15 12.71
CA GLU A 15 31.21 -1.40 12.58
C GLU A 15 29.73 -1.19 12.97
N GLU A 16 29.47 -0.50 14.08
CA GLU A 16 28.10 -0.20 14.52
C GLU A 16 27.38 0.77 13.56
N LEU A 17 28.08 1.79 13.04
CA LEU A 17 27.52 2.71 12.05
C LEU A 17 27.17 2.00 10.73
N ILE A 18 27.97 1.02 10.29
CA ILE A 18 27.64 0.20 9.13
C ILE A 18 26.31 -0.53 9.37
N VAL A 19 26.14 -1.16 10.53
CA VAL A 19 24.89 -1.86 10.87
C VAL A 19 23.68 -0.91 10.89
N ILE A 20 23.86 0.31 11.43
CA ILE A 20 22.81 1.33 11.49
C ILE A 20 22.42 1.85 10.09
N LEU A 21 23.41 2.07 9.21
CA LEU A 21 23.21 2.78 7.94
C LEU A 21 22.97 1.86 6.74
N SER A 22 23.44 0.61 6.74
CA SER A 22 23.22 -0.34 5.65
C SER A 22 21.73 -0.53 5.28
N PRO A 23 20.77 -0.63 6.23
CA PRO A 23 19.36 -0.71 5.88
C PRO A 23 18.84 0.50 5.09
N PHE A 24 19.41 1.69 5.31
CA PHE A 24 19.02 2.89 4.57
C PHE A 24 19.60 2.90 3.15
N ASP A 25 20.81 2.38 2.96
CA ASP A 25 21.37 2.17 1.62
C ASP A 25 20.49 1.17 0.83
N GLU A 26 20.15 0.02 1.42
CA GLU A 26 19.25 -0.95 0.81
C GLU A 26 17.88 -0.34 0.47
N ALA A 27 17.27 0.38 1.42
CA ALA A 27 15.98 1.02 1.23
C ALA A 27 16.00 2.08 0.13
N THR A 28 17.05 2.89 0.04
CA THR A 28 17.18 3.94 -0.99
C THR A 28 17.44 3.36 -2.37
N GLN A 29 18.25 2.29 -2.48
CA GLN A 29 18.41 1.55 -3.73
C GLN A 29 17.09 0.96 -4.20
N PHE A 30 16.30 0.39 -3.28
CA PHE A 30 14.99 -0.16 -3.61
C PHE A 30 13.99 0.95 -4.02
N LEU A 31 13.81 1.98 -3.20
CA LEU A 31 12.85 3.06 -3.44
C LEU A 31 13.22 3.98 -4.62
N SER A 32 14.46 3.93 -5.10
CA SER A 32 14.89 4.62 -6.34
C SER A 32 14.58 3.83 -7.62
N GLY A 33 14.00 2.63 -7.50
CA GLY A 33 13.54 1.83 -8.63
C GLY A 33 12.49 2.55 -9.49
N SER A 34 12.57 2.35 -10.81
CA SER A 34 11.64 2.93 -11.79
C SER A 34 10.79 1.90 -12.53
N LYS A 35 11.04 0.61 -12.29
CA LYS A 35 10.32 -0.51 -12.94
C LYS A 35 9.03 -0.90 -12.23
N TYR A 36 8.76 -0.31 -11.08
CA TYR A 36 7.59 -0.62 -10.26
C TYR A 36 7.13 0.59 -9.46
N PRO A 37 5.86 0.63 -9.01
CA PRO A 37 5.37 1.69 -8.15
C PRO A 37 6.02 1.63 -6.76
N THR A 38 6.91 2.58 -6.46
CA THR A 38 7.64 2.60 -5.19
C THR A 38 6.78 3.10 -4.02
N LEU A 39 5.68 3.80 -4.29
CA LEU A 39 4.85 4.43 -3.28
C LEU A 39 4.14 3.42 -2.36
N GLY A 40 3.75 2.25 -2.88
CA GLY A 40 3.16 1.17 -2.08
C GLY A 40 4.14 0.49 -1.12
N PHE A 41 5.45 0.71 -1.32
CA PHE A 41 6.49 0.20 -0.43
C PHE A 41 6.98 1.23 0.58
N MET A 42 6.65 2.50 0.36
CA MET A 42 7.28 3.61 1.08
C MET A 42 6.96 3.54 2.58
N THR A 43 5.69 3.36 2.95
CA THR A 43 5.28 3.19 4.35
C THR A 43 5.84 1.93 5.01
N PRO A 44 5.70 0.71 4.45
CA PRO A 44 6.27 -0.49 5.08
C PRO A 44 7.79 -0.41 5.22
N MET A 45 8.49 0.21 4.27
CA MET A 45 9.93 0.42 4.34
C MET A 45 10.32 1.34 5.51
N LEU A 46 9.62 2.47 5.67
CA LEU A 46 9.88 3.40 6.78
C LEU A 46 9.61 2.78 8.15
N GLU A 47 8.52 2.02 8.29
CA GLU A 47 8.21 1.30 9.53
C GLU A 47 9.28 0.26 9.86
N GLU A 48 9.77 -0.47 8.84
CA GLU A 48 10.85 -1.44 9.02
C GLU A 48 12.18 -0.77 9.42
N LEU A 49 12.54 0.36 8.81
CA LEU A 49 13.72 1.15 9.19
C LEU A 49 13.62 1.63 10.64
N ALA A 50 12.46 2.19 11.03
CA ALA A 50 12.22 2.61 12.41
C ALA A 50 12.31 1.44 13.39
N ARG A 51 11.77 0.28 13.02
CA ARG A 51 11.83 -0.94 13.81
C ARG A 51 13.28 -1.41 14.00
N ARG A 52 14.09 -1.44 12.94
CA ARG A 52 15.51 -1.84 13.02
C ARG A 52 16.30 -0.93 13.94
N LEU A 53 16.10 0.39 13.86
CA LEU A 53 16.72 1.34 14.77
C LEU A 53 16.28 1.10 16.22
N LYS A 54 14.98 0.97 16.48
CA LYS A 54 14.44 0.74 17.85
C LYS A 54 15.02 -0.50 18.53
N TYR A 55 15.32 -1.55 17.77
CA TYR A 55 15.85 -2.81 18.31
C TYR A 55 17.36 -2.99 18.11
N PHE A 56 18.07 -1.96 17.64
CA PHE A 56 19.53 -2.01 17.55
C PHE A 56 20.17 -2.03 18.94
N THR A 57 21.00 -3.04 19.19
CA THR A 57 21.74 -3.24 20.46
C THR A 57 23.24 -3.11 20.22
N GLY A 58 23.71 -1.86 20.10
CA GLY A 58 25.12 -1.51 20.12
C GLY A 58 25.57 -1.04 21.51
N HIS A 59 26.88 -0.87 21.67
CA HIS A 59 27.52 -0.47 22.92
C HIS A 59 28.37 0.81 22.76
N ASN A 60 28.71 1.20 21.52
CA ASN A 60 29.41 2.46 21.28
C ASN A 60 28.45 3.66 21.48
N GLU A 61 28.83 4.61 22.34
CA GLU A 61 27.98 5.75 22.72
C GLU A 61 27.68 6.69 21.54
N GLU A 62 28.62 6.89 20.63
CA GLU A 62 28.44 7.77 19.46
C GLU A 62 27.54 7.12 18.41
N ALA A 63 27.67 5.81 18.19
CA ALA A 63 26.78 5.05 17.32
C ALA A 63 25.34 5.06 17.85
N ILE A 64 25.16 4.85 19.16
CA ILE A 64 23.89 4.99 19.88
C ILE A 64 23.28 6.38 19.66
N PHE A 65 24.07 7.44 19.83
CA PHE A 65 23.62 8.82 19.60
C PHE A 65 23.18 9.06 18.14
N VAL A 66 23.94 8.54 17.16
CA VAL A 66 23.58 8.64 15.74
C VAL A 66 22.28 7.89 15.46
N ARG A 67 22.14 6.65 15.94
CA ARG A 67 20.90 5.87 15.81
C ARG A 67 19.70 6.65 16.35
N ASP A 68 19.80 7.19 17.57
CA ASP A 68 18.70 7.91 18.22
C ASP A 68 18.34 9.17 17.43
N THR A 69 19.34 9.92 16.98
CA THR A 69 19.15 11.10 16.13
C THR A 69 18.43 10.77 14.83
N ILE A 70 18.80 9.67 14.17
CA ILE A 70 18.14 9.22 12.93
C ILE A 70 16.71 8.79 13.23
N LEU A 71 16.48 8.02 14.29
CA LEU A 71 15.15 7.54 14.68
C LEU A 71 14.20 8.71 14.98
N ASP A 72 14.66 9.71 15.73
CA ASP A 72 13.89 10.90 16.06
C ASP A 72 13.51 11.67 14.78
N ASN A 73 14.46 11.88 13.87
CA ASN A 73 14.20 12.53 12.58
C ASN A 73 13.22 11.73 11.72
N LEU A 74 13.31 10.40 11.76
CA LEU A 74 12.42 9.51 11.00
C LEU A 74 10.99 9.62 11.50
N ILE A 75 10.79 9.58 12.83
CA ILE A 75 9.49 9.72 13.48
C ILE A 75 8.93 11.14 13.29
N GLU A 76 9.75 12.17 13.41
CA GLU A 76 9.31 13.56 13.22
C GLU A 76 8.76 13.80 11.81
N ARG A 77 9.44 13.26 10.78
CA ARG A 77 9.10 13.51 9.38
C ARG A 77 8.05 12.56 8.83
N TRP A 78 8.04 11.30 9.27
CA TRP A 78 7.23 10.23 8.69
C TRP A 78 6.50 9.37 9.71
N GLY A 79 6.45 9.76 10.98
CA GLY A 79 5.74 9.02 12.02
C GLY A 79 4.21 8.98 11.84
N ASP A 80 3.67 9.83 10.95
CA ASP A 80 2.29 9.75 10.49
C ASP A 80 2.25 9.38 9.00
N PRO A 81 1.91 8.14 8.64
CA PRO A 81 1.87 7.71 7.25
C PRO A 81 0.82 8.45 6.43
N SER A 82 1.20 8.89 5.23
CA SER A 82 0.25 9.54 4.32
C SER A 82 -0.90 8.60 3.94
N GLU A 83 -2.12 9.14 3.85
CA GLU A 83 -3.31 8.41 3.38
C GLU A 83 -3.07 7.70 2.04
N ILE A 84 -2.45 8.40 1.08
CA ILE A 84 -2.12 7.86 -0.24
C ILE A 84 -1.12 6.69 -0.13
N GLY A 85 -0.06 6.82 0.68
CA GLY A 85 0.91 5.75 0.88
C GLY A 85 0.27 4.49 1.46
N MET A 86 -0.64 4.66 2.43
CA MET A 86 -1.42 3.56 3.00
C MET A 86 -2.32 2.89 1.96
N CYS A 87 -3.04 3.69 1.16
CA CYS A 87 -3.89 3.17 0.08
C CYS A 87 -3.07 2.42 -0.99
N CYS A 88 -1.91 2.96 -1.39
CA CYS A 88 -1.01 2.30 -2.32
C CYS A 88 -0.47 0.98 -1.76
N SER A 89 -0.13 0.94 -0.47
CA SER A 89 0.31 -0.28 0.21
C SER A 89 -0.82 -1.32 0.25
N PHE A 90 -2.05 -0.89 0.54
CA PHE A 90 -3.22 -1.78 0.58
C PHE A 90 -3.54 -2.39 -0.79
N LEU A 91 -3.37 -1.62 -1.86
CA LEU A 91 -3.57 -2.07 -3.24
C LEU A 91 -2.48 -3.01 -3.75
N ASP A 92 -1.35 -3.11 -3.03
CA ASP A 92 -0.32 -4.08 -3.31
C ASP A 92 -0.70 -5.42 -2.66
N PRO A 93 -0.90 -6.50 -3.44
CA PRO A 93 -1.30 -7.80 -2.88
C PRO A 93 -0.32 -8.39 -1.87
N ARG A 94 0.93 -7.91 -1.83
CA ARG A 94 1.95 -8.34 -0.86
C ARG A 94 1.81 -7.69 0.52
N PHE A 95 1.13 -6.54 0.60
CA PHE A 95 1.00 -5.73 1.81
C PHE A 95 -0.45 -5.47 2.21
N LYS A 96 -1.42 -6.13 1.57
CA LYS A 96 -2.86 -5.88 1.73
C LYS A 96 -3.36 -5.93 3.18
N GLN A 97 -2.75 -6.73 4.03
CA GLN A 97 -3.10 -6.84 5.45
C GLN A 97 -2.52 -5.70 6.29
N LEU A 98 -1.57 -4.92 5.74
CA LEU A 98 -0.92 -3.78 6.38
C LEU A 98 -0.36 -4.11 7.78
N ASN A 99 0.24 -5.30 7.94
CA ASN A 99 0.75 -5.80 9.23
C ASN A 99 1.89 -4.95 9.84
N PHE A 100 2.36 -3.93 9.13
CA PHE A 100 3.35 -2.96 9.57
C PHE A 100 2.75 -1.75 10.32
N CYS A 101 1.42 -1.59 10.33
CA CYS A 101 0.77 -0.42 10.92
C CYS A 101 -0.13 -0.74 12.12
N THR A 102 -0.60 0.30 12.81
CA THR A 102 -1.56 0.15 13.91
C THR A 102 -2.93 -0.28 13.39
N ARG A 103 -3.71 -0.93 14.26
CA ARG A 103 -5.07 -1.37 13.92
C ARG A 103 -5.99 -0.22 13.52
N ASP A 104 -5.81 0.96 14.13
CA ASP A 104 -6.60 2.15 13.81
C ASP A 104 -6.28 2.68 12.42
N LEU A 105 -4.99 2.69 12.04
CA LEU A 105 -4.57 3.10 10.71
C LEU A 105 -5.02 2.11 9.64
N TYR A 106 -4.95 0.79 9.93
CA TYR A 106 -5.53 -0.26 9.09
C TYR A 106 -7.01 0.03 8.81
N HIS A 107 -7.84 0.16 9.86
CA HIS A 107 -9.28 0.37 9.70
C HIS A 107 -9.61 1.64 8.93
N SER A 108 -8.90 2.73 9.23
CA SER A 108 -9.06 4.01 8.54
C SER A 108 -8.75 3.86 7.03
N THR A 109 -7.69 3.13 6.70
CA THR A 109 -7.29 2.85 5.31
C THR A 109 -8.36 2.05 4.57
N ILE A 110 -8.87 0.97 5.18
CA ILE A 110 -9.95 0.15 4.58
C ILE A 110 -11.22 0.98 4.34
N GLN A 111 -11.61 1.81 5.30
CA GLN A 111 -12.78 2.69 5.16
C GLN A 111 -12.61 3.70 4.01
N ILE A 112 -11.42 4.30 3.89
CA ILE A 112 -11.10 5.23 2.80
C ILE A 112 -11.19 4.50 1.46
N MET A 113 -10.56 3.33 1.34
CA MET A 113 -10.57 2.53 0.11
C MET A 113 -11.98 2.10 -0.29
N ARG A 114 -12.79 1.64 0.67
CA ARG A 114 -14.21 1.29 0.45
C ARG A 114 -14.99 2.49 -0.09
N ARG A 115 -14.85 3.65 0.56
CA ARG A 115 -15.51 4.90 0.15
C ARG A 115 -15.10 5.31 -1.27
N GLN A 116 -13.83 5.17 -1.64
CA GLN A 116 -13.35 5.48 -2.98
C GLN A 116 -13.94 4.51 -4.01
N PHE A 117 -13.97 3.21 -3.71
CA PHE A 117 -14.60 2.20 -4.55
C PHE A 117 -16.09 2.49 -4.80
N ASP A 118 -16.85 2.75 -3.73
CA ASP A 118 -18.29 3.06 -3.82
C ASP A 118 -18.55 4.32 -4.68
N LYS A 119 -17.69 5.35 -4.54
CA LYS A 119 -17.76 6.59 -5.32
C LYS A 119 -17.51 6.35 -6.81
N LEU A 120 -16.52 5.53 -7.16
CA LEU A 120 -16.20 5.19 -8.55
C LEU A 120 -17.37 4.42 -9.20
N ASN A 121 -17.96 3.47 -8.49
CA ASN A 121 -19.09 2.69 -8.98
C ASN A 121 -20.35 3.54 -9.15
N SER A 122 -20.60 4.49 -8.25
CA SER A 122 -21.75 5.41 -8.34
C SER A 122 -21.63 6.38 -9.53
N THR A 123 -20.40 6.77 -9.90
CA THR A 123 -20.16 7.71 -11.01
C THR A 123 -20.35 7.05 -12.38
N GLN A 124 -20.12 5.73 -12.50
CA GLN A 124 -20.39 5.00 -13.75
C GLN A 124 -21.89 4.92 -14.09
N THR A 125 -22.77 5.02 -13.10
CA THR A 125 -24.23 4.90 -13.30
C THR A 125 -24.94 6.20 -13.71
N THR A 126 -24.27 7.36 -13.73
CA THR A 126 -24.91 8.68 -13.96
C THR A 126 -24.57 9.35 -15.29
N ASN A 127 -23.95 8.65 -16.24
CA ASN A 127 -23.55 9.22 -17.54
C ASN A 127 -24.47 8.86 -18.73
N ASP A 128 -25.67 8.33 -18.50
CA ASP A 128 -26.74 8.33 -19.51
C ASP A 128 -27.91 9.18 -18.99
N ASP A 129 -28.28 10.18 -19.81
CA ASP A 129 -29.40 11.13 -19.69
C ASP A 129 -29.26 12.33 -18.73
N THR A 130 -28.96 13.51 -19.29
CA THR A 130 -30.01 14.47 -19.71
C THR A 130 -29.40 15.65 -20.49
N THR A 131 -29.67 15.73 -21.79
CA THR A 131 -29.75 17.01 -22.54
C THR A 131 -31.19 17.16 -23.03
N PRO A 132 -31.89 18.27 -22.76
CA PRO A 132 -33.23 18.47 -23.30
C PRO A 132 -33.13 19.17 -24.67
N ALA A 133 -33.16 18.40 -25.75
CA ALA A 133 -33.45 18.94 -27.08
C ALA A 133 -34.17 17.90 -27.94
N ASN A 134 -35.50 18.05 -27.92
CA ASN A 134 -36.49 17.56 -28.86
C ASN A 134 -35.95 17.40 -30.29
N ASN A 135 -36.01 16.17 -30.86
CA ASN A 135 -36.53 15.91 -32.20
C ASN A 135 -36.53 14.40 -32.51
N ASN A 136 -37.68 13.96 -33.05
CA ASN A 136 -38.00 12.59 -33.41
C ASN A 136 -36.99 11.98 -34.39
N ASN A 137 -36.45 10.80 -34.06
CA ASN A 137 -36.44 9.63 -34.95
C ASN A 137 -35.94 8.36 -34.23
N THR A 138 -36.75 7.33 -34.34
CA THR A 138 -36.53 5.93 -34.02
C THR A 138 -35.18 5.40 -34.53
N ILE A 139 -34.38 4.78 -33.65
CA ILE A 139 -33.71 3.47 -33.83
C ILE A 139 -33.14 3.04 -32.46
N SER A 140 -33.59 1.88 -32.00
CA SER A 140 -33.27 1.24 -30.72
C SER A 140 -31.88 0.59 -30.72
N ASN A 141 -31.09 0.81 -29.66
CA ASN A 141 -30.07 -0.15 -29.23
C ASN A 141 -30.45 -0.70 -27.85
N GLN A 142 -31.48 -1.55 -27.83
CA GLN A 142 -31.73 -2.46 -26.71
C GLN A 142 -30.77 -3.64 -26.85
N SER A 143 -29.86 -3.82 -25.89
CA SER A 143 -29.17 -5.10 -25.74
C SER A 143 -30.24 -6.17 -25.47
N LYS A 144 -30.40 -7.09 -26.43
CA LYS A 144 -31.42 -8.15 -26.37
C LYS A 144 -31.16 -9.05 -25.17
N LYS A 145 -31.88 -8.84 -24.06
CA LYS A 145 -32.00 -9.85 -23.00
C LYS A 145 -32.57 -11.12 -23.63
N SER A 146 -31.81 -12.21 -23.53
CA SER A 146 -32.18 -13.52 -24.10
C SER A 146 -33.54 -13.97 -23.57
N LYS A 147 -34.43 -14.46 -24.45
CA LYS A 147 -35.75 -15.02 -24.07
C LYS A 147 -35.63 -16.10 -22.98
N MET A 148 -34.50 -16.81 -22.96
CA MET A 148 -34.12 -17.80 -21.95
C MET A 148 -34.02 -17.18 -20.54
N SER A 149 -33.42 -15.99 -20.44
CA SER A 149 -33.23 -15.27 -19.17
C SER A 149 -34.55 -14.78 -18.58
N ALA A 150 -35.51 -14.36 -19.41
CA ALA A 150 -36.84 -13.99 -18.95
C ALA A 150 -37.64 -15.21 -18.49
N PHE A 151 -37.52 -16.34 -19.19
CA PHE A 151 -38.27 -17.57 -18.93
C PHE A 151 -37.88 -18.23 -17.60
N PHE A 152 -36.59 -18.23 -17.24
CA PHE A 152 -36.09 -18.81 -15.99
C PHE A 152 -35.92 -17.81 -14.84
N SER A 153 -36.48 -16.60 -14.96
CA SER A 153 -36.37 -15.55 -13.94
C SER A 153 -36.91 -15.98 -12.56
N HIS A 154 -37.95 -16.83 -12.54
CA HIS A 154 -38.56 -17.38 -11.33
C HIS A 154 -37.77 -18.52 -10.67
N LEU A 155 -36.82 -19.16 -11.37
CA LEU A 155 -35.90 -20.15 -10.79
C LEU A 155 -34.71 -19.48 -10.09
N ARG A 156 -34.55 -18.17 -10.29
CA ARG A 156 -33.60 -17.37 -9.54
C ARG A 156 -34.23 -17.12 -8.18
N THR A 157 -34.02 -18.05 -7.25
CA THR A 157 -34.27 -17.82 -5.83
C THR A 157 -33.57 -16.52 -5.46
N GLU A 158 -34.31 -15.54 -4.96
CA GLU A 158 -33.75 -14.35 -4.30
C GLU A 158 -33.05 -14.84 -3.03
N ASN A 159 -31.82 -15.32 -3.21
CA ASN A 159 -30.93 -15.64 -2.12
C ASN A 159 -30.39 -14.30 -1.64
N THR A 160 -30.80 -13.86 -0.45
CA THR A 160 -30.25 -12.69 0.27
C THR A 160 -28.80 -12.92 0.73
N ASN A 161 -28.07 -13.83 0.10
CA ASN A 161 -26.62 -13.88 0.18
C ASN A 161 -26.11 -12.90 -0.87
N THR A 162 -25.94 -11.65 -0.46
CA THR A 162 -25.18 -10.65 -1.22
C THR A 162 -23.88 -11.29 -1.64
N MET A 163 -23.75 -11.58 -2.94
CA MET A 163 -22.47 -11.97 -3.50
C MET A 163 -21.48 -10.85 -3.16
N PRO A 164 -20.33 -11.14 -2.53
CA PRO A 164 -19.37 -10.12 -2.17
C PRO A 164 -18.99 -9.32 -3.41
N ASP A 165 -18.99 -8.00 -3.28
CA ASP A 165 -18.59 -7.13 -4.39
C ASP A 165 -17.09 -7.27 -4.67
N GLU A 166 -16.59 -6.60 -5.71
CA GLU A 166 -15.18 -6.73 -6.09
C GLU A 166 -14.22 -6.30 -4.97
N PHE A 167 -14.60 -5.31 -4.16
CA PHE A 167 -13.79 -4.86 -3.03
C PHE A 167 -13.73 -5.93 -1.94
N ASP A 168 -14.87 -6.50 -1.56
CA ASP A 168 -14.93 -7.57 -0.57
C ASP A 168 -14.14 -8.81 -1.04
N ARG A 169 -14.27 -9.16 -2.33
CA ARG A 169 -13.48 -10.24 -2.94
C ARG A 169 -11.97 -9.97 -2.92
N TYR A 170 -11.54 -8.73 -3.17
CA TYR A 170 -10.13 -8.36 -3.08
C TYR A 170 -9.59 -8.55 -1.65
N CYS A 171 -10.35 -8.11 -0.64
CA CYS A 171 -10.02 -8.27 0.77
C CYS A 171 -9.89 -9.75 1.18
N GLU A 172 -10.72 -10.64 0.62
CA GLU A 172 -10.70 -12.08 0.91
C GLU A 172 -9.54 -12.86 0.28
N LEU A 173 -8.92 -12.34 -0.80
CA LEU A 173 -7.78 -13.02 -1.41
C LEU A 173 -6.62 -13.17 -0.41
N PRO A 174 -5.79 -14.22 -0.50
CA PRO A 174 -4.55 -14.28 0.28
C PRO A 174 -3.56 -13.20 -0.17
N GLU A 175 -2.61 -12.85 0.71
CA GLU A 175 -1.41 -12.11 0.28
C GLU A 175 -0.48 -13.02 -0.53
N ILE A 176 0.28 -12.41 -1.43
CA ILE A 176 1.30 -13.11 -2.25
C ILE A 176 2.70 -12.87 -1.68
N SER A 177 3.70 -13.62 -2.15
CA SER A 177 5.08 -13.51 -1.64
C SER A 177 5.71 -12.13 -1.91
N LEU A 178 6.56 -11.65 -1.00
CA LEU A 178 7.33 -10.41 -1.19
C LEU A 178 8.29 -10.49 -2.39
N ASP A 179 8.73 -11.69 -2.75
CA ASP A 179 9.64 -11.95 -3.86
C ASP A 179 8.93 -11.95 -5.23
N GLU A 180 7.59 -11.95 -5.26
CA GLU A 180 6.86 -11.85 -6.51
C GLU A 180 6.99 -10.44 -7.10
N GLU A 181 7.22 -10.36 -8.41
CA GLU A 181 7.33 -9.07 -9.08
C GLU A 181 6.03 -8.28 -8.86
N PRO A 182 6.13 -6.97 -8.57
CA PRO A 182 4.98 -6.08 -8.56
C PRO A 182 4.24 -6.26 -9.87
N CYS A 183 2.90 -6.40 -9.84
CA CYS A 183 2.09 -6.51 -11.04
C CYS A 183 2.60 -5.49 -12.08
N PRO A 184 3.08 -5.94 -13.26
CA PRO A 184 3.51 -5.00 -14.28
C PRO A 184 2.29 -4.16 -14.63
N LEU A 185 2.38 -2.85 -14.37
CA LEU A 185 1.39 -1.91 -14.85
C LEU A 185 1.37 -2.05 -16.38
N VAL A 186 0.34 -2.72 -16.91
CA VAL A 186 0.12 -2.92 -18.34
C VAL A 186 -0.27 -1.61 -19.00
#